data_AF-A0A9E3XJ75-F1
#
_entry.id   AF-A0A9E3XJ75-F1
#
_cell.length_a   1.000
_cell.length_b   1.000
_cell.length_c   1.000
_cell.angle_alpha   90.00
_cell.angle_beta   90.00
_cell.angle_gamma   90.00
#
_symmetry.space_group_name_H-M   'P 1'
#
loop_
_entity.id
_entity.type
_entity.pdbx_description
1 polymer ?
#
loop_
_entity_poly.entity_id
_entity_poly.type
_entity_poly.pdbx_seq_one_letter_code
_entity_poly.pdbx_strand_id
1 'polypeptide(L)'
;SDEQPRHPIQLSAYRLAKRETTIWQFAVYTENKGLDIQDFMPSWNPGGSHPIVNVTWYDAARYANWLSIREGLDTAYIFEGDDFYRIDSVTNGYRLPTEAQWEYAARSGGKEEVFAGFSEESDLYLYGNFCDVNCEYDWKDSDQNDGYRYTAPTGSYKENGLGLYDM
;
A
#
# COMPACT_ATOMS: atom_id res chain seq x y z
N SER A 1 18.65 15.54 -2.95
CA SER A 1 17.48 14.69 -2.69
C SER A 1 16.28 15.60 -2.64
N ASP A 2 15.20 15.20 -3.31
CA ASP A 2 13.85 15.79 -3.24
C ASP A 2 13.17 15.57 -1.88
N GLU A 3 13.76 14.78 -0.98
CA GLU A 3 13.33 14.57 0.41
C GLU A 3 13.83 15.65 1.40
N GLN A 4 14.46 16.72 0.90
CA GLN A 4 15.00 17.82 1.71
C GLN A 4 14.44 19.17 1.25
N PRO A 5 14.22 20.14 2.17
CA PRO A 5 14.47 20.06 3.62
C PRO A 5 13.33 19.42 4.40
N ARG A 6 13.65 18.91 5.60
CA ARG A 6 12.65 18.52 6.60
C ARG A 6 11.74 19.71 6.91
N HIS A 7 10.43 19.49 6.88
CA HIS A 7 9.43 20.52 7.12
C HIS A 7 8.28 19.99 7.98
N PRO A 8 7.68 20.82 8.85
CA PRO A 8 6.55 20.40 9.67
C PRO A 8 5.26 20.33 8.84
N ILE A 9 4.44 19.30 9.10
CA ILE A 9 3.09 19.14 8.54
C ILE A 9 2.10 18.92 9.67
N GLN A 10 0.92 19.52 9.56
CA GLN A 10 -0.20 19.28 10.47
C GLN A 10 -1.20 18.34 9.80
N LEU A 11 -1.49 17.20 10.43
CA LEU A 11 -2.46 16.22 9.96
C LEU A 11 -3.69 16.20 10.86
N SER A 12 -4.87 16.26 10.26
CA SER A 12 -6.11 15.86 10.94
C SER A 12 -6.12 14.35 11.16
N ALA A 13 -6.88 13.87 12.15
CA ALA A 13 -7.05 12.43 12.36
C ALA A 13 -7.63 11.74 11.11
N TYR A 14 -7.15 10.54 10.81
CA TYR A 14 -7.59 9.73 9.67
C TYR A 14 -7.48 8.24 10.01
N ARG A 15 -7.98 7.39 9.10
CA ARG A 15 -7.82 5.94 9.15
C ARG A 15 -7.04 5.48 7.92
N LEU A 16 -6.22 4.46 8.09
CA LEU A 16 -5.49 3.81 7.01
C LEU A 16 -5.81 2.32 7.02
N ALA A 17 -5.81 1.69 5.85
CA ALA A 17 -5.90 0.24 5.76
C ALA A 17 -4.71 -0.38 6.51
N LYS A 18 -4.98 -1.43 7.30
CA LYS A 18 -3.96 -2.08 8.14
C LYS A 18 -2.90 -2.84 7.32
N ARG A 19 -3.23 -3.20 6.09
CA ARG A 19 -2.44 -3.97 5.12
C ARG A 19 -2.75 -3.44 3.73
N GLU A 20 -1.94 -3.77 2.73
CA GLU A 20 -2.28 -3.45 1.34
C GLU A 20 -3.55 -4.18 0.90
N THR A 21 -4.20 -3.64 -0.14
CA THR A 21 -5.33 -4.31 -0.76
C THR A 21 -4.86 -5.61 -1.40
N THR A 22 -5.47 -6.72 -0.99
CA THR A 22 -5.14 -8.06 -1.50
C THR A 22 -5.78 -8.31 -2.86
N ILE A 23 -5.24 -9.27 -3.60
CA ILE A 23 -5.83 -9.77 -4.85
C ILE A 23 -7.25 -10.28 -4.63
N TRP A 24 -7.54 -10.98 -3.53
CA TRP A 24 -8.91 -11.41 -3.22
C TRP A 24 -9.88 -10.23 -3.07
N GLN A 25 -9.47 -9.17 -2.37
CA GLN A 25 -10.30 -7.98 -2.20
C GLN A 25 -10.54 -7.26 -3.53
N PHE A 26 -9.49 -7.15 -4.35
CA PHE A 26 -9.61 -6.53 -5.67
C PHE A 26 -10.40 -7.40 -6.65
N ALA A 27 -10.33 -8.73 -6.56
CA ALA A 27 -11.11 -9.66 -7.37
C ALA A 27 -12.63 -9.49 -7.16
N VAL A 28 -13.06 -9.20 -5.93
CA VAL A 28 -14.48 -8.88 -5.64
C VAL A 28 -14.90 -7.59 -6.36
N TYR A 29 -14.00 -6.61 -6.46
CA TYR A 29 -14.24 -5.39 -7.23
C TYR A 29 -14.33 -5.67 -8.72
N THR A 30 -13.36 -6.41 -9.29
CA THR A 30 -13.34 -6.70 -10.73
C THR A 30 -14.58 -7.50 -11.15
N GLU A 31 -14.95 -8.52 -10.38
CA GLU A 31 -16.17 -9.30 -10.61
C GLU A 31 -17.43 -8.41 -10.60
N ASN A 32 -17.55 -7.50 -9.63
CA ASN A 32 -18.68 -6.58 -9.57
C ASN A 32 -18.74 -5.60 -10.75
N LYS A 33 -17.59 -5.27 -11.34
CA LYS A 33 -17.47 -4.37 -12.49
C LYS A 33 -17.49 -5.08 -13.85
N GLY A 34 -17.55 -6.41 -13.87
CA GLY A 34 -17.42 -7.19 -15.10
C GLY A 34 -16.02 -7.08 -15.74
N LEU A 35 -15.00 -6.85 -14.92
CA LEU A 35 -13.59 -6.87 -15.31
C LEU A 35 -12.98 -8.24 -15.01
N ASP A 36 -11.96 -8.64 -15.77
CA ASP A 36 -11.21 -9.85 -15.49
C ASP A 36 -10.05 -9.55 -14.54
N ILE A 37 -9.96 -10.28 -13.42
CA ILE A 37 -8.82 -10.14 -12.50
C ILE A 37 -7.51 -10.52 -13.19
N GLN A 38 -7.55 -11.41 -14.19
CA GLN A 38 -6.37 -11.85 -14.93
C GLN A 38 -5.67 -10.70 -15.67
N ASP A 39 -6.38 -9.62 -16.00
CA ASP A 39 -5.78 -8.42 -16.61
C ASP A 39 -4.79 -7.70 -15.68
N PHE A 40 -4.87 -7.95 -14.37
CA PHE A 40 -3.99 -7.37 -13.35
C PHE A 40 -2.95 -8.39 -12.83
N MET A 41 -3.13 -9.67 -13.11
CA MET A 41 -2.31 -10.72 -12.51
C MET A 41 -0.93 -10.79 -13.17
N PRO A 42 0.15 -10.85 -12.39
CA PRO A 42 1.47 -11.12 -12.94
C PRO A 42 1.60 -12.60 -13.31
N SER A 43 2.58 -12.93 -14.16
CA SER A 43 2.76 -14.29 -14.70
C SER A 43 3.06 -15.37 -13.67
N TRP A 44 3.65 -15.01 -12.51
CA TRP A 44 3.91 -15.93 -11.41
C TRP A 44 2.67 -16.24 -10.56
N ASN A 45 1.51 -15.63 -10.88
CA ASN A 45 0.19 -15.89 -10.30
C ASN A 45 0.20 -16.06 -8.77
N PRO A 46 0.49 -14.99 -8.02
CA PRO A 46 0.51 -15.04 -6.57
C PRO A 46 -0.87 -15.41 -6.02
N GLY A 47 -0.89 -16.12 -4.90
CA GLY A 47 -2.15 -16.48 -4.24
C GLY A 47 -2.93 -15.24 -3.80
N GLY A 48 -4.25 -15.37 -3.63
CA GLY A 48 -5.11 -14.20 -3.44
C GLY A 48 -4.87 -13.39 -2.14
N SER A 49 -4.08 -13.88 -1.20
CA SER A 49 -3.66 -13.16 0.02
C SER A 49 -2.49 -12.20 -0.19
N HIS A 50 -1.88 -12.20 -1.37
CA HIS A 50 -0.82 -11.26 -1.74
C HIS A 50 -1.41 -9.89 -2.15
N PRO A 51 -0.62 -8.81 -2.09
CA PRO A 51 -1.08 -7.49 -2.54
C PRO A 51 -1.43 -7.52 -4.03
N ILE A 52 -2.47 -6.78 -4.42
CA ILE A 52 -2.77 -6.56 -5.84
C ILE A 52 -1.65 -5.71 -6.47
N VAL A 53 -1.23 -6.09 -7.67
CA VAL A 53 -0.18 -5.42 -8.45
C VAL A 53 -0.70 -5.08 -9.85
N ASN A 54 0.12 -4.41 -10.67
CA ASN A 54 -0.24 -3.95 -12.03
C ASN A 54 -1.50 -3.09 -12.08
N VAL A 55 -1.86 -2.43 -10.98
CA VAL A 55 -2.96 -1.47 -10.92
C VAL A 55 -2.42 -0.07 -11.19
N THR A 56 -3.15 0.70 -12.00
CA THR A 56 -2.85 2.11 -12.18
C THR A 56 -3.41 2.95 -11.04
N TRP A 57 -2.98 4.21 -10.94
CA TRP A 57 -3.61 5.19 -10.04
C TRP A 57 -5.12 5.33 -10.29
N TYR A 58 -5.55 5.22 -11.55
CA TYR A 58 -6.98 5.25 -11.91
C TYR A 58 -7.73 4.05 -11.34
N ASP A 59 -7.14 2.85 -11.41
CA ASP A 59 -7.75 1.63 -10.88
C ASP A 59 -7.89 1.69 -9.37
N ALA A 60 -6.85 2.18 -8.68
CA ALA A 60 -6.88 2.39 -7.23
C ALA A 60 -7.93 3.44 -6.81
N ALA A 61 -8.04 4.55 -7.53
CA ALA A 61 -9.06 5.58 -7.28
C ALA A 61 -10.49 5.05 -7.54
N ARG A 62 -10.69 4.26 -8.61
CA ARG A 62 -11.97 3.62 -8.92
C ARG A 62 -12.35 2.57 -7.87
N TYR A 63 -11.39 1.78 -7.40
CA TYR A 63 -11.57 0.83 -6.32
C TYR A 63 -11.98 1.53 -5.02
N ALA A 64 -11.31 2.63 -4.66
CA ALA A 64 -11.66 3.43 -3.48
C ALA A 64 -13.09 3.99 -3.57
N ASN A 65 -13.46 4.60 -4.70
CA ASN A 65 -14.82 5.08 -4.93
C ASN A 65 -15.86 3.96 -4.88
N TRP A 66 -15.55 2.81 -5.49
CA TRP A 66 -16.43 1.64 -5.44
C TRP A 66 -16.66 1.15 -4.01
N LEU A 67 -15.58 1.09 -3.20
CA LEU A 67 -15.68 0.69 -1.81
C LEU A 67 -16.52 1.69 -1.00
N SER A 68 -16.34 3.00 -1.23
CA SER A 68 -17.18 4.05 -0.63
C SER A 68 -18.65 3.84 -0.96
N ILE A 69 -18.99 3.66 -2.25
CA ILE A 69 -20.36 3.46 -2.70
C ILE A 69 -20.96 2.20 -2.06
N ARG A 70 -20.20 1.10 -1.99
CA ARG A 70 -20.64 -0.16 -1.39
C ARG A 70 -21.01 -0.01 0.09
N GLU A 71 -20.35 0.91 0.80
CA GLU A 71 -20.56 1.18 2.21
C GLU A 71 -21.43 2.41 2.50
N GLY A 72 -21.99 3.04 1.46
CA GLY A 72 -22.84 4.23 1.59
C GLY A 72 -22.09 5.49 2.03
N LEU A 73 -20.82 5.61 1.66
CA LEU A 73 -19.93 6.75 1.96
C LEU A 73 -19.78 7.65 0.72
N ASP A 74 -19.30 8.88 0.93
CA ASP A 74 -19.04 9.81 -0.16
C ASP A 74 -17.85 9.35 -1.01
N THR A 75 -17.90 9.60 -2.32
CA THR A 75 -16.79 9.30 -3.24
C THR A 75 -15.75 10.40 -3.21
N ALA A 76 -14.47 10.05 -3.09
CA ALA A 76 -13.38 11.00 -3.00
C ALA A 76 -12.81 11.43 -4.37
N TYR A 77 -13.25 10.79 -5.47
CA TYR A 77 -12.74 11.08 -6.82
C TYR A 77 -13.89 11.34 -7.79
N ILE A 78 -13.70 12.30 -8.71
CA ILE A 78 -14.58 12.50 -9.86
C ILE A 78 -13.77 12.18 -11.12
N PHE A 79 -14.36 11.39 -12.02
CA PHE A 79 -13.76 11.00 -13.29
C PHE A 79 -14.39 11.83 -14.42
N GLU A 80 -13.56 12.51 -15.20
CA GLU A 80 -13.97 13.34 -16.34
C GLU A 80 -13.14 12.95 -17.57
N GLY A 81 -13.76 12.20 -18.48
CA GLY A 81 -13.06 11.64 -19.64
C GLY A 81 -11.96 10.67 -19.20
N ASP A 82 -10.74 10.95 -19.64
CA ASP A 82 -9.55 10.16 -19.33
C ASP A 82 -8.82 10.62 -18.06
N ASP A 83 -9.32 11.64 -17.36
CA ASP A 83 -8.70 12.20 -16.15
C ASP A 83 -9.59 12.03 -14.91
N PHE A 84 -9.01 12.24 -13.73
CA PHE A 84 -9.74 12.32 -12.48
C PHE A 84 -9.12 13.34 -11.53
N TYR A 85 -9.96 13.95 -10.70
CA TYR A 85 -9.50 14.79 -9.61
C TYR A 85 -10.08 14.33 -8.29
N ARG A 86 -9.32 14.62 -7.23
CA ARG A 86 -9.66 14.29 -5.85
C ARG A 86 -10.48 15.42 -5.22
N ILE A 87 -11.53 15.05 -4.49
CA ILE A 87 -12.32 15.96 -3.68
C ILE A 87 -11.78 15.94 -2.24
N ASP A 88 -10.96 16.92 -1.88
CA ASP A 88 -10.31 16.95 -0.56
C ASP A 88 -11.25 17.23 0.61
N SER A 89 -12.45 17.75 0.36
CA SER A 89 -13.46 17.98 1.40
C SER A 89 -14.18 16.71 1.87
N VAL A 90 -13.96 15.56 1.20
CA VAL A 90 -14.56 14.28 1.61
C VAL A 90 -13.89 13.77 2.88
N THR A 91 -14.69 13.52 3.91
CA THR A 91 -14.21 13.16 5.27
C THR A 91 -14.51 11.72 5.69
N ASN A 92 -15.43 11.04 5.01
CA ASN A 92 -15.92 9.70 5.37
C ASN A 92 -15.62 8.64 4.30
N GLY A 93 -15.32 9.02 3.06
CA GLY A 93 -15.03 8.11 1.95
C GLY A 93 -13.62 7.53 1.94
N TYR A 94 -13.47 6.37 1.32
CA TYR A 94 -12.17 5.79 1.02
C TYR A 94 -11.44 6.61 -0.04
N ARG A 95 -10.13 6.78 0.16
CA ARG A 95 -9.21 7.43 -0.76
C ARG A 95 -7.79 6.97 -0.49
N LEU A 96 -6.92 7.20 -1.45
CA LEU A 96 -5.48 7.04 -1.26
C LEU A 96 -4.98 8.06 -0.20
N PRO A 97 -4.01 7.68 0.64
CA PRO A 97 -3.41 8.61 1.58
C PRO A 97 -2.69 9.73 0.81
N THR A 98 -2.57 10.89 1.43
CA THR A 98 -1.55 11.85 0.98
C THR A 98 -0.16 11.31 1.33
N GLU A 99 0.88 11.78 0.66
CA GLU A 99 2.28 11.42 0.98
C GLU A 99 2.58 11.65 2.47
N ALA A 100 2.23 12.82 3.00
CA ALA A 100 2.43 13.11 4.43
C ALA A 100 1.61 12.20 5.37
N GLN A 101 0.42 11.77 4.98
CA GLN A 101 -0.34 10.77 5.76
C GLN A 101 0.39 9.43 5.76
N TRP A 102 0.86 9.00 4.58
CA TRP A 102 1.57 7.74 4.43
C TRP A 102 2.89 7.74 5.21
N GLU A 103 3.71 8.78 5.10
CA GLU A 103 4.99 8.88 5.81
C GLU A 103 4.80 8.92 7.34
N TYR A 104 3.85 9.71 7.84
CA TYR A 104 3.53 9.76 9.27
C TYR A 104 3.12 8.37 9.80
N ALA A 105 2.33 7.64 9.01
CA ALA A 105 1.90 6.30 9.33
C ALA A 105 3.06 5.29 9.30
N ALA A 106 3.92 5.36 8.28
CA ALA A 106 5.10 4.50 8.12
C ALA A 106 6.06 4.67 9.29
N ARG A 107 6.31 5.91 9.70
CA ARG A 107 7.14 6.30 10.86
C ARG A 107 6.44 6.09 12.21
N SER A 108 5.57 5.09 12.35
CA SER A 108 4.92 4.73 13.61
C SER A 108 4.24 5.91 14.35
N GLY A 109 3.66 6.85 13.60
CA GLY A 109 3.07 8.07 14.15
C GLY A 109 4.07 9.22 14.29
N GLY A 110 4.99 9.37 13.35
CA GLY A 110 5.97 10.46 13.32
C GLY A 110 7.18 10.29 14.25
N LYS A 111 7.52 9.06 14.64
CA LYS A 111 8.75 8.75 15.37
C LYS A 111 9.99 8.93 14.49
N GLU A 112 11.13 9.10 15.14
CA GLU A 112 12.45 9.17 14.49
C GLU A 112 12.97 7.75 14.22
N GLU A 113 12.29 7.02 13.34
CA GLU A 113 12.71 5.70 12.84
C GLU A 113 13.39 5.86 11.48
N VAL A 114 14.42 5.06 11.19
CA VAL A 114 15.10 5.11 9.87
C VAL A 114 14.21 4.46 8.81
N PHE A 115 13.54 3.36 9.17
CA PHE A 115 12.62 2.61 8.33
C PHE A 115 11.22 2.58 8.96
N ALA A 116 10.27 1.88 8.33
CA ALA A 116 8.88 1.83 8.79
C ALA A 116 8.69 0.89 9.99
N GLY A 117 8.96 1.38 11.21
CA GLY A 117 8.78 0.62 12.45
C GLY A 117 10.06 0.08 13.09
N PHE A 118 11.23 0.36 12.50
CA PHE A 118 12.54 -0.09 12.97
C PHE A 118 13.66 0.82 12.46
N SER A 119 14.86 0.66 13.04
CA SER A 119 16.03 1.48 12.67
C SER A 119 17.30 0.67 12.41
N GLU A 120 17.37 -0.57 12.90
CA GLU A 120 18.54 -1.44 12.68
C GLU A 120 18.37 -2.22 11.38
N GLU A 121 19.29 -2.03 10.44
CA GLU A 121 19.23 -2.66 9.11
C GLU A 121 19.25 -4.20 9.17
N SER A 122 19.90 -4.78 10.20
CA SER A 122 19.91 -6.22 10.44
C SER A 122 18.53 -6.81 10.78
N ASP A 123 17.55 -5.97 11.11
CA ASP A 123 16.18 -6.38 11.39
C ASP A 123 15.27 -6.30 10.16
N LEU A 124 15.76 -5.86 9.00
CA LEU A 124 14.94 -5.57 7.82
C LEU A 124 14.05 -6.75 7.38
N TYR A 125 14.58 -7.98 7.35
CA TYR A 125 13.81 -9.20 7.05
C TYR A 125 12.66 -9.50 8.00
N LEU A 126 12.63 -8.89 9.20
CA LEU A 126 11.54 -9.03 10.16
C LEU A 126 10.38 -8.09 9.84
N TYR A 127 10.59 -7.04 9.04
CA TYR A 127 9.65 -5.95 8.81
C TYR A 127 9.24 -5.80 7.34
N GLY A 128 9.99 -6.37 6.39
CA GLY A 128 9.65 -6.26 4.98
C GLY A 128 10.24 -7.34 4.10
N ASN A 129 9.71 -7.37 2.88
CA ASN A 129 10.14 -8.18 1.76
C ASN A 129 10.96 -7.33 0.79
N PHE A 130 12.20 -7.70 0.52
CA PHE A 130 13.14 -6.94 -0.27
C PHE A 130 14.07 -7.86 -1.06
N CYS A 131 15.00 -7.31 -1.84
CA CYS A 131 15.90 -8.16 -2.61
C CYS A 131 17.00 -8.72 -1.71
N ASP A 132 16.82 -9.96 -1.30
CA ASP A 132 17.68 -10.71 -0.38
C ASP A 132 18.23 -11.98 -1.06
N VAL A 133 18.61 -13.02 -0.30
CA VAL A 133 19.08 -14.31 -0.86
C VAL A 133 18.14 -14.96 -1.88
N ASN A 134 16.83 -14.70 -1.82
CA ASN A 134 15.80 -15.23 -2.73
C ASN A 134 15.74 -14.48 -4.06
N CYS A 135 16.42 -13.33 -4.15
CA CYS A 135 16.49 -12.46 -5.32
C CYS A 135 17.64 -12.86 -6.28
N GLU A 136 17.46 -12.58 -7.57
CA GLU A 136 18.44 -12.91 -8.62
C GLU A 136 19.42 -11.76 -8.93
N TYR A 137 19.22 -10.58 -8.34
CA TYR A 137 20.06 -9.42 -8.63
C TYR A 137 21.35 -9.40 -7.81
N ASP A 138 22.43 -8.91 -8.40
CA ASP A 138 23.75 -8.82 -7.76
C ASP A 138 23.78 -7.83 -6.57
N TRP A 139 22.84 -6.87 -6.52
CA TRP A 139 22.73 -5.90 -5.44
C TRP A 139 21.94 -6.41 -4.22
N LYS A 140 21.56 -7.69 -4.21
CA LYS A 140 20.85 -8.30 -3.09
C LYS A 140 21.64 -8.25 -1.80
N ASP A 141 20.91 -8.19 -0.68
CA ASP A 141 21.48 -8.51 0.61
C ASP A 141 21.60 -10.03 0.75
N SER A 142 22.81 -10.55 0.71
CA SER A 142 23.05 -12.00 0.80
C SER A 142 23.14 -12.52 2.25
N ASP A 143 23.08 -11.63 3.23
CA ASP A 143 23.12 -11.97 4.66
C ASP A 143 21.72 -12.06 5.28
N GLN A 144 20.67 -11.65 4.55
CA GLN A 144 19.28 -11.67 5.01
C GLN A 144 18.39 -12.64 4.22
N ASN A 145 17.30 -13.09 4.85
CA ASN A 145 16.31 -13.98 4.23
C ASN A 145 14.90 -13.72 4.80
N ASP A 146 14.07 -13.05 4.01
CA ASP A 146 12.67 -12.73 4.26
C ASP A 146 11.69 -13.85 3.83
N GLY A 147 12.20 -14.84 3.08
CA GLY A 147 11.48 -16.04 2.65
C GLY A 147 10.72 -15.95 1.33
N TYR A 148 10.75 -14.81 0.63
CA TYR A 148 9.95 -14.61 -0.59
C TYR A 148 10.78 -14.03 -1.74
N ARG A 149 10.66 -14.64 -2.93
CA ARG A 149 11.31 -14.13 -4.15
C ARG A 149 10.54 -12.99 -4.84
N TYR A 150 9.21 -13.02 -4.74
CA TYR A 150 8.31 -12.02 -5.35
C TYR A 150 7.60 -11.26 -4.23
N THR A 151 6.29 -11.10 -4.28
CA THR A 151 5.54 -10.55 -3.14
C THR A 151 5.33 -11.61 -2.06
N ALA A 152 5.22 -11.18 -0.80
CA ALA A 152 4.72 -11.99 0.30
C ALA A 152 3.19 -11.80 0.48
N PRO A 153 2.48 -12.73 1.15
CA PRO A 153 1.13 -12.47 1.65
C PRO A 153 1.10 -11.24 2.54
N THR A 154 0.05 -10.41 2.47
CA THR A 154 0.00 -9.18 3.26
C THR A 154 -0.05 -9.47 4.76
N GLY A 155 0.77 -8.75 5.52
CA GLY A 155 0.96 -8.91 6.95
C GLY A 155 1.78 -10.13 7.35
N SER A 156 2.74 -10.54 6.51
CA SER A 156 3.69 -11.62 6.84
C SER A 156 4.78 -11.19 7.83
N TYR A 157 5.13 -9.90 7.83
CA TYR A 157 6.19 -9.33 8.65
C TYR A 157 5.65 -8.67 9.92
N LYS A 158 6.52 -8.12 10.75
CA LYS A 158 6.13 -7.38 11.96
C LYS A 158 5.41 -6.09 11.59
N GLU A 159 4.40 -5.75 12.37
CA GLU A 159 3.75 -4.45 12.29
C GLU A 159 4.62 -3.34 12.90
N ASN A 160 4.46 -2.12 12.40
CA ASN A 160 5.08 -0.93 12.98
C ASN A 160 4.36 -0.48 14.27
N GLY A 161 4.80 0.63 14.87
CA GLY A 161 4.25 1.11 16.14
C GLY A 161 2.77 1.55 16.13
N LEU A 162 2.13 1.61 14.96
CA LEU A 162 0.68 1.85 14.80
C LEU A 162 -0.12 0.58 14.48
N GLY A 163 0.55 -0.57 14.39
CA GLY A 163 -0.08 -1.83 14.01
C GLY A 163 -0.36 -1.97 12.52
N LEU A 164 0.39 -1.23 11.67
CA LEU A 164 0.37 -1.32 10.21
C LEU A 164 1.45 -2.27 9.72
N TYR A 165 1.17 -3.01 8.66
CA TYR A 165 2.09 -3.96 8.05
C TYR A 165 2.57 -3.44 6.69
N ASP A 166 3.74 -3.92 6.26
CA ASP A 166 4.25 -3.77 4.88
C ASP A 166 4.32 -2.31 4.39
N MET A 167 4.76 -1.41 5.29
CA MET A 167 4.93 0.03 5.04
C MET A 167 6.33 0.36 4.50
#